data_AF-A0A5R9GIF1-F1
#
_entry.id   AF-A0A5R9GIF1-F1
#
_cell.length_a   1.000
_cell.length_b   1.000
_cell.length_c   1.000
_cell.angle_alpha   90.00
_cell.angle_beta   90.00
_cell.angle_gamma   90.00
#
_symmetry.space_group_name_H-M   'P 1'
#
loop_
_entity.id
_entity.type
_entity.pdbx_description
1 polymer ?
#
loop_
_entity_poly.entity_id
_entity_poly.type
_entity_poly.pdbx_seq_one_letter_code
_entity_poly.pdbx_strand_id
1 'polypeptide(L)' 'MRISGRPDDAERRVGVLLEPTARAGGHRRAAVRHIGNLRGKVEDDPANPRWIVTVRGFGYKLMRE' A
#
# COMPACT_ATOMS: atom_id res chain seq x y z
N MET A 1 -32.69 11.58 -10.57
CA MET A 1 -31.23 11.62 -10.39
C MET A 1 -30.74 10.20 -10.13
N ARG A 2 -30.28 9.49 -11.17
CA ARG A 2 -29.83 8.08 -11.08
C ARG A 2 -28.36 8.08 -10.64
N ILE A 3 -28.08 7.69 -9.40
CA ILE A 3 -26.72 7.35 -8.99
C ILE A 3 -26.50 5.90 -9.41
N SER A 4 -26.07 5.73 -10.66
CA SER A 4 -25.51 4.47 -11.15
C SER A 4 -24.06 4.39 -10.69
N GLY A 5 -23.85 3.87 -9.49
CA GLY A 5 -22.56 3.31 -9.09
C GLY A 5 -22.88 1.97 -8.45
N ARG A 6 -22.57 0.87 -9.13
CA ARG A 6 -22.73 -0.47 -8.54
C ARG A 6 -21.86 -0.53 -7.28
N PRO A 7 -22.36 -1.03 -6.15
CA PRO A 7 -21.60 -1.15 -4.90
C PRO A 7 -20.58 -2.31 -4.91
N ASP A 8 -20.21 -2.86 -6.08
CA ASP A 8 -19.62 -4.20 -6.17
C ASP A 8 -18.09 -4.24 -6.34
N ASP A 9 -17.41 -3.10 -6.52
CA ASP A 9 -15.96 -3.05 -6.86
C ASP A 9 -15.03 -2.73 -5.67
N ALA A 10 -15.56 -2.21 -4.57
CA ALA A 10 -14.75 -1.83 -3.40
C ALA A 10 -14.35 -3.01 -2.49
N GLU A 11 -15.01 -4.17 -2.64
CA GLU A 11 -14.99 -5.21 -1.60
C GLU A 11 -14.22 -6.48 -1.98
N ARG A 12 -13.81 -6.66 -3.24
CA ARG A 12 -13.20 -7.92 -3.68
C ARG A 12 -11.68 -7.86 -3.67
N ARG A 13 -11.12 -8.25 -2.51
CA ARG A 13 -9.74 -8.75 -2.29
C ARG A 13 -8.68 -7.71 -1.92
N VAL A 14 -8.84 -7.07 -0.77
CA VAL A 14 -7.67 -6.67 0.03
C VAL A 14 -7.82 -7.26 1.42
N GLY A 15 -7.29 -8.47 1.60
CA GLY A 15 -7.16 -9.08 2.91
C GLY A 15 -6.37 -8.13 3.83
N VAL A 16 -6.98 -7.82 4.97
CA VAL A 16 -6.45 -7.04 6.09
C VAL A 16 -6.39 -5.52 5.85
N LEU A 17 -7.54 -4.86 6.01
CA LEU A 17 -7.56 -3.45 6.43
C LEU A 17 -7.12 -3.42 7.90
N LEU A 18 -5.87 -3.05 8.17
CA LEU A 18 -5.44 -2.69 9.52
C LEU A 18 -6.12 -1.35 9.85
N GLU A 19 -7.06 -1.38 10.80
CA GLU A 19 -7.65 -0.18 11.38
C GLU A 19 -6.54 0.81 11.80
N PRO A 20 -6.74 2.13 11.59
CA PRO A 20 -5.73 3.14 11.87
C PRO A 20 -5.52 3.28 13.38
N THR A 21 -4.68 2.41 13.94
CA THR A 21 -4.12 2.57 15.28
C THR A 21 -3.09 3.70 15.20
N ALA A 22 -3.61 4.92 15.20
CA ALA A 22 -2.85 6.15 15.16
C ALA A 22 -2.01 6.30 16.44
N ARG A 23 -0.80 5.70 16.44
CA ARG A 23 0.34 6.20 17.21
C ARG A 23 1.70 5.72 16.67
N ALA A 24 1.96 5.88 15.37
CA ALA A 24 3.31 5.68 14.82
C ALA A 24 4.13 6.99 14.90
N GLY A 25 4.54 7.37 16.11
CA GLY A 25 5.55 8.42 16.31
C GLY A 25 6.91 7.99 15.74
N GLY A 26 7.61 8.88 15.05
CA GLY A 26 9.04 8.74 14.68
C GLY A 26 9.41 7.78 13.53
N HIS A 27 8.69 6.69 13.31
CA HIS A 27 9.17 5.60 12.43
C HIS A 27 8.94 5.81 10.93
N ARG A 28 8.20 6.86 10.52
CA ARG A 28 7.86 7.09 9.11
C ARG A 28 9.09 7.28 8.21
N ARG A 29 10.10 8.04 8.68
CA ARG A 29 11.33 8.28 7.90
C ARG A 29 12.18 7.00 7.76
N ALA A 30 12.28 6.23 8.84
CA ALA A 30 12.96 4.94 8.83
C ALA A 30 12.25 3.96 7.87
N ALA A 31 10.91 3.90 7.93
CA ALA A 31 10.11 3.07 7.04
C ALA A 31 10.35 3.39 5.56
N VAL A 32 10.38 4.67 5.16
CA VAL A 32 10.68 5.06 3.78
C VAL A 32 12.06 4.56 3.34
N ARG A 33 13.10 4.70 4.19
CA ARG A 33 14.44 4.20 3.89
C ARG A 33 14.45 2.68 3.70
N HIS A 34 13.83 1.95 4.62
CA HIS A 34 13.79 0.49 4.55
C HIS A 34 13.01 -0.01 3.33
N ILE A 35 11.89 0.64 2.99
CA ILE A 35 11.12 0.31 1.79
C ILE A 35 11.93 0.58 0.52
N GLY A 36 12.68 1.69 0.45
CA GLY A 36 13.58 1.95 -0.68
C GLY A 36 14.64 0.85 -0.85
N ASN A 37 15.27 0.43 0.24
CA ASN A 37 16.24 -0.67 0.23
C ASN A 37 15.62 -2.00 -0.19
N LEU A 38 14.37 -2.29 0.23
CA LEU A 38 13.67 -3.50 -0.16
C LEU A 38 13.33 -3.47 -1.65
N ARG A 39 12.80 -2.37 -2.17
CA ARG A 39 12.52 -2.21 -3.60
C ARG A 39 13.77 -2.41 -4.46
N GLY A 40 14.91 -1.87 -4.04
CA GLY A 40 16.20 -2.09 -4.72
C GLY A 40 16.67 -3.55 -4.76
N LYS A 41 16.10 -4.44 -3.92
CA LYS A 41 16.46 -5.86 -3.88
C LYS A 41 15.47 -6.77 -4.60
N VAL A 42 14.20 -6.35 -4.70
CA VAL A 42 13.11 -7.23 -5.14
C VAL A 42 12.36 -6.75 -6.37
N GLU A 43 12.48 -5.46 -6.71
CA GLU A 43 11.85 -4.89 -7.91
C GLU A 43 12.88 -4.83 -9.04
N ASP A 44 12.44 -5.07 -10.28
CA ASP A 44 13.28 -4.84 -11.46
C ASP A 44 13.57 -3.34 -11.67
N ASP A 45 12.55 -2.51 -11.44
CA ASP A 45 12.65 -1.04 -11.42
C ASP A 45 12.10 -0.50 -10.09
N PRO A 46 12.97 -0.07 -9.15
CA PRO A 46 12.54 0.48 -7.87
C PRO A 46 11.70 1.75 -7.96
N ALA A 47 11.79 2.50 -9.07
CA ALA A 47 10.98 3.70 -9.30
C ALA A 47 9.54 3.34 -9.72
N ASN A 48 9.34 2.17 -10.31
CA ASN A 48 8.04 1.64 -10.72
C ASN A 48 7.74 0.28 -10.06
N PRO A 49 7.48 0.26 -8.74
CA PRO A 49 7.39 -0.96 -7.95
C PRO A 49 6.14 -1.78 -8.27
N ARG A 50 6.32 -3.07 -8.53
CA ARG A 50 5.26 -4.05 -8.81
C ARG A 50 4.83 -4.81 -7.55
N TRP A 51 5.77 -5.10 -6.65
CA TRP A 51 5.55 -5.94 -5.47
C TRP A 51 5.23 -5.12 -4.22
N ILE A 52 5.94 -4.01 -3.99
CA ILE A 52 5.79 -3.17 -2.79
C ILE A 52 5.16 -1.83 -3.18
N VAL A 53 3.83 -1.75 -3.18
CA VAL A 53 3.08 -0.59 -3.68
C VAL A 53 2.74 0.37 -2.54
N THR A 54 2.97 1.67 -2.74
CA THR A 54 2.54 2.70 -1.78
C THR A 54 1.05 2.99 -1.92
N VAL A 55 0.28 2.79 -0.85
CA VAL A 55 -1.11 3.20 -0.75
C VAL A 55 -1.16 4.51 0.05
N ARG A 56 -1.37 5.63 -0.64
CA ARG A 56 -1.35 6.97 -0.03
C ARG A 56 -2.38 7.05 1.10
N GLY A 57 -1.95 7.52 2.28
CA GLY A 57 -2.78 7.62 3.48
C GLY A 57 -2.85 6.35 4.32
N PHE A 58 -2.41 5.20 3.80
CA PHE A 58 -2.51 3.90 4.48
C PHE A 58 -1.16 3.24 4.74
N GLY A 59 -0.20 3.38 3.82
CA GLY A 59 1.14 2.78 3.96
C GLY A 59 1.57 2.03 2.70
N TYR A 60 1.95 0.77 2.86
CA TYR A 60 2.45 -0.06 1.77
C TYR A 60 1.67 -1.37 1.72
N LYS A 61 1.44 -1.86 0.51
CA LYS A 61 0.77 -3.14 0.24
C LYS A 61 1.74 -4.05 -0.51
N LEU A 62 1.79 -5.31 -0.08
CA LEU A 62 2.45 -6.36 -0.83
C LEU A 62 1.46 -6.92 -1.85
N MET A 63 1.86 -6.90 -3.12
CA MET A 63 1.14 -7.56 -4.19
C MET A 63 1.77 -8.94 -4.40
N ARG A 64 0.93 -9.93 -4.70
CA ARG A 64 1.35 -11.24 -5.15
C ARG A 64 0.83 -11.40 -6.57
N GLU A 65 1.57 -12.13 -7.40
CA GLU A 65 1.08 -12.61 -8.68
C GLU A 65 -0.08 -13.60 -8.48
#